data_AF-A0A2V8PCG9-F1
#
_entry.id   AF-A0A2V8PCG9-F1
#
_cell.length_a   1.000
_cell.length_b   1.000
_cell.length_c   1.000
_cell.angle_alpha   90.00
_cell.angle_beta   90.00
_cell.angle_gamma   90.00
#
_symmetry.space_group_name_H-M   'P 1'
#
loop_
_entity.id
_entity.type
_entity.pdbx_description
1 polymer ?
#
loop_
_entity_poly.entity_id
_entity_poly.type
_entity_poly.pdbx_seq_one_letter_code
_entity_poly.pdbx_strand_id
1 'polypeptide(L)'
;MKHTSLNLLRGVLAFGLVSNFSLQVAGGRQEARGPQSAAVAFFDIPDLPARVDEPKLRKSDEGSVLDCAVANRSSEQLLGLRLILLVVEHSGKLRSRITWTEASELTSYSIKAFAFHPIIKGELRSTDQFYLGIDEVIGQETIWHAVGAEKALRAYSRGQPDVMPEVRTMANKFDPRTSAIVPLIRRY
;
A
#
# COMPACT_ATOMS: atom_id res chain seq x y z
N MET A 1 45.88 -53.00 30.94
CA MET A 1 47.34 -53.14 30.76
C MET A 1 47.86 -51.89 30.06
N LYS A 2 48.90 -51.27 30.66
CA LYS A 2 49.87 -50.30 30.09
C LYS A 2 49.28 -48.97 29.59
N HIS A 3 49.30 -47.91 30.42
CA HIS A 3 50.37 -46.89 30.51
C HIS A 3 50.86 -46.40 29.15
N THR A 4 50.72 -45.10 28.87
CA THR A 4 51.86 -44.17 28.78
C THR A 4 51.35 -42.73 28.93
N SER A 5 52.23 -41.94 29.54
CA SER A 5 52.09 -40.71 30.27
C SER A 5 52.76 -39.52 29.54
N LEU A 6 52.40 -38.30 29.98
CA LEU A 6 53.23 -37.08 29.99
C LEU A 6 53.54 -36.46 28.59
N ASN A 7 53.60 -35.16 28.34
CA ASN A 7 53.89 -34.01 29.19
C ASN A 7 53.71 -32.69 28.40
N LEU A 8 53.60 -31.59 29.15
CA LEU A 8 54.06 -30.22 28.87
C LEU A 8 53.63 -29.53 27.55
N LEU A 9 52.95 -28.39 27.65
CA LEU A 9 53.65 -27.09 27.68
C LEU A 9 52.70 -25.97 28.13
N ARG A 10 53.10 -25.26 29.18
CA ARG A 10 52.58 -23.93 29.52
C ARG A 10 53.09 -22.95 28.46
N GLY A 11 52.18 -22.32 27.74
CA GLY A 11 52.46 -21.17 26.87
C GLY A 11 51.61 -19.99 27.31
N VAL A 12 52.18 -19.14 28.17
CA VAL A 12 51.64 -17.81 28.47
C VAL A 12 52.07 -16.91 27.31
N LEU A 13 51.12 -16.45 26.51
CA LEU A 13 51.34 -15.40 25.51
C LEU A 13 50.50 -14.19 25.89
N ALA A 14 51.16 -13.25 26.56
CA ALA A 14 50.74 -11.87 26.65
C ALA A 14 51.01 -11.21 25.28
N PHE A 15 49.96 -10.74 24.61
CA PHE A 15 50.08 -9.86 23.46
C PHE A 15 49.09 -8.69 23.57
N GLY A 16 49.68 -7.53 23.87
CA GLY A 16 49.35 -6.19 23.37
C GLY A 16 47.88 -5.81 23.19
N LEU A 17 47.37 -5.03 24.15
CA LEU A 17 46.38 -3.99 23.90
C LEU A 17 46.95 -2.99 22.89
N VAL A 18 46.54 -3.08 21.62
CA VAL A 18 46.63 -1.96 20.68
C VAL A 18 45.24 -1.36 20.59
N SER A 19 45.05 -0.28 21.33
CA SER A 19 43.89 0.61 21.25
C SER A 19 43.85 1.25 19.86
N ASN A 20 43.08 0.67 18.95
CA ASN A 20 42.69 1.36 17.72
C ASN A 20 41.65 2.44 18.10
N PHE A 21 42.15 3.64 18.43
CA PHE A 21 41.37 4.86 18.40
C PHE A 21 41.05 5.18 16.94
N SER A 22 39.98 4.59 16.40
CA SER A 22 39.32 5.15 15.23
C SER A 22 38.54 6.38 15.69
N LEU A 23 39.18 7.55 15.53
CA LEU A 23 38.53 8.85 15.47
C LEU A 23 37.50 8.81 14.32
N GLN A 24 36.29 8.35 14.60
CA GLN A 24 35.16 8.63 13.73
C GLN A 24 34.79 10.09 13.95
N VAL A 25 35.32 10.93 13.06
CA VAL A 25 34.80 12.27 12.80
C VAL A 25 33.28 12.12 12.66
N ALA A 26 32.56 12.70 13.62
CA ALA A 26 31.13 12.88 13.57
C ALA A 26 30.80 13.89 12.47
N GLY A 27 30.93 13.45 11.21
CA GLY A 27 30.27 14.07 10.09
C GLY A 27 28.80 13.75 10.24
N GLY A 28 28.08 14.62 10.98
CA GLY A 28 26.63 14.68 10.95
C GLY A 28 26.19 15.00 9.53
N ARG A 29 26.18 13.99 8.67
CA ARG A 29 25.43 14.01 7.43
C ARG A 29 23.99 13.87 7.87
N GLN A 30 23.38 15.02 8.13
CA GLN A 30 21.94 15.19 8.11
C GLN A 30 21.50 14.59 6.77
N GLU A 31 21.08 13.32 6.81
CA GLU A 31 20.24 12.77 5.76
C GLU A 31 19.07 13.73 5.70
N ALA A 32 19.04 14.54 4.63
CA ALA A 32 17.90 15.35 4.29
C ALA A 32 16.70 14.43 4.45
N ARG A 33 15.80 14.74 5.40
CA ARG A 33 14.59 13.95 5.62
C ARG A 33 13.92 13.83 4.26
N GLY A 34 14.06 12.67 3.63
CA GLY A 34 13.33 12.34 2.42
C GLY A 34 11.83 12.51 2.69
N PRO A 35 11.01 12.59 1.64
CA PRO A 35 9.56 12.74 1.79
C PRO A 35 9.04 11.72 2.82
N GLN A 36 8.50 12.24 3.94
CA GLN A 36 8.02 11.40 5.03
C GLN A 36 6.81 10.60 4.52
N SER A 37 7.00 9.29 4.41
CA SER A 37 5.94 8.35 4.05
C SER A 37 5.34 7.75 5.31
N ALA A 38 4.00 7.74 5.39
CA ALA A 38 3.24 7.06 6.42
C ALA A 38 2.78 5.69 5.91
N ALA A 39 2.98 4.66 6.74
CA ALA A 39 2.45 3.33 6.44
C ALA A 39 0.93 3.34 6.49
N VAL A 40 0.31 2.65 5.52
CA VAL A 40 -1.14 2.50 5.45
C VAL A 40 -1.46 1.02 5.69
N ALA A 41 -2.28 0.74 6.69
CA ALA A 41 -2.83 -0.58 6.87
C ALA A 41 -3.92 -0.81 5.82
N PHE A 42 -4.03 -2.03 5.31
CA PHE A 42 -5.06 -2.41 4.36
C PHE A 42 -5.52 -3.82 4.70
N PHE A 43 -6.71 -4.19 4.26
CA PHE A 43 -7.19 -5.56 4.37
C PHE A 43 -7.67 -6.04 3.00
N ASP A 44 -7.37 -7.30 2.69
CA ASP A 44 -7.75 -7.96 1.45
C ASP A 44 -9.21 -8.44 1.55
N ILE A 45 -9.98 -8.25 0.49
CA ILE A 45 -11.34 -8.80 0.38
C ILE A 45 -11.24 -9.93 -0.64
N PRO A 46 -11.25 -11.21 -0.22
CA PRO A 46 -10.94 -12.34 -1.11
C PRO A 46 -11.80 -12.41 -2.37
N ASP A 47 -13.06 -12.00 -2.27
CA ASP A 47 -14.03 -12.08 -3.37
C ASP A 47 -13.96 -10.87 -4.33
N LEU A 48 -13.12 -9.86 -4.05
CA LEU A 48 -12.85 -8.78 -5.00
C LEU A 48 -11.76 -9.20 -6.00
N PRO A 49 -11.89 -8.83 -7.29
CA PRO A 49 -10.88 -9.13 -8.28
C PRO A 49 -9.62 -8.27 -8.15
N ALA A 50 -9.68 -7.17 -7.40
CA ALA A 50 -8.55 -6.30 -7.14
C ALA A 50 -8.01 -6.49 -5.72
N ARG A 51 -6.69 -6.52 -5.59
CA ARG A 51 -5.98 -6.45 -4.30
C ARG A 51 -5.00 -5.29 -4.31
N VAL A 52 -4.95 -4.55 -3.22
CA VAL A 52 -3.89 -3.57 -2.95
C VAL A 52 -2.72 -4.24 -2.25
N ASP A 53 -1.49 -3.87 -2.61
CA ASP A 53 -0.25 -4.28 -1.98
C ASP A 53 0.61 -3.06 -1.61
N GLU A 54 1.22 -3.13 -0.42
CA GLU A 54 2.17 -2.15 0.13
C GLU A 54 1.75 -0.66 0.02
N PRO A 55 0.54 -0.27 0.45
CA PRO A 55 0.11 1.12 0.36
C PRO A 55 0.91 2.02 1.31
N LYS A 56 1.35 3.15 0.76
CA LYS A 56 2.18 4.17 1.42
C LYS A 56 1.64 5.54 1.11
N LEU A 57 1.41 6.36 2.13
CA LEU A 57 0.93 7.72 1.97
C LEU A 57 2.10 8.69 2.09
N ARG A 58 2.43 9.40 1.00
CA ARG A 58 3.47 10.44 0.99
C ARG A 58 2.84 11.82 0.87
N LYS A 59 3.50 12.82 1.47
CA LYS A 59 3.20 14.23 1.20
C LYS A 59 3.94 14.67 -0.08
N SER A 60 3.24 15.42 -0.91
CA SER A 60 3.67 16.09 -2.14
C SER A 60 3.34 17.58 -2.05
N ASP A 61 3.96 18.40 -2.90
CA ASP A 61 3.64 19.83 -3.01
C ASP A 61 2.18 20.07 -3.42
N GLU A 62 1.61 19.16 -4.21
CA GLU A 62 0.23 19.22 -4.72
C GLU A 62 -0.80 18.56 -3.78
N GLY A 63 -0.37 17.94 -2.68
CA GLY A 63 -1.26 17.25 -1.75
C GLY A 63 -0.71 15.93 -1.24
N SER A 64 -1.60 15.02 -0.85
CA SER A 64 -1.20 13.67 -0.41
C SER A 64 -1.29 12.71 -1.59
N VAL A 65 -0.32 11.81 -1.71
CA VAL A 65 -0.29 10.77 -2.74
C VAL A 65 -0.18 9.42 -2.07
N LEU A 66 -1.05 8.50 -2.48
CA LEU A 66 -1.08 7.12 -2.05
C LEU A 66 -0.39 6.26 -3.11
N ASP A 67 0.84 5.85 -2.83
CA ASP A 67 1.54 4.85 -3.64
C ASP A 67 1.10 3.46 -3.22
N CYS A 68 0.76 2.61 -4.18
CA CYS A 68 0.52 1.19 -3.93
C CYS A 68 0.70 0.37 -5.21
N ALA A 69 0.85 -0.94 -5.08
CA ALA A 69 0.62 -1.86 -6.18
C ALA A 69 -0.82 -2.37 -6.14
N VAL A 70 -1.43 -2.54 -7.31
CA VAL A 70 -2.74 -3.18 -7.44
C VAL A 70 -2.57 -4.42 -8.30
N ALA A 71 -3.03 -5.56 -7.81
CA ALA A 71 -3.10 -6.81 -8.53
C ALA A 71 -4.53 -7.08 -9.00
N ASN A 72 -4.68 -7.45 -10.28
CA ASN A 72 -5.90 -7.97 -10.86
C ASN A 72 -5.84 -9.50 -10.88
N ARG A 73 -6.82 -10.13 -10.23
CA ARG A 73 -6.96 -11.59 -10.11
C ARG A 73 -8.05 -12.15 -11.01
N SER A 74 -8.66 -11.32 -11.86
CA SER A 74 -9.72 -11.72 -12.78
C SER A 74 -9.23 -11.84 -14.22
N SER A 75 -10.04 -12.50 -15.05
CA SER A 75 -9.86 -12.56 -16.50
C SER A 75 -10.27 -11.27 -17.22
N GLU A 76 -10.90 -10.35 -16.52
CA GLU A 76 -11.41 -9.09 -17.07
C GLU A 76 -10.38 -7.96 -16.88
N GLN A 77 -10.32 -7.00 -17.79
CA GLN A 77 -9.56 -5.78 -17.57
C GLN A 77 -10.24 -4.93 -16.49
N LEU A 78 -9.47 -4.44 -15.53
CA LEU A 78 -9.94 -3.43 -14.58
C LEU A 78 -9.71 -2.04 -15.17
N LEU A 79 -10.70 -1.18 -15.02
CA LEU A 79 -10.70 0.21 -15.49
C LEU A 79 -10.48 1.20 -14.34
N GLY A 80 -10.92 0.86 -13.13
CA GLY A 80 -10.88 1.78 -12.01
C GLY A 80 -11.20 1.13 -10.67
N LEU A 81 -10.98 1.90 -9.61
CA LEU A 81 -11.28 1.52 -8.23
C LEU A 81 -11.98 2.68 -7.52
N ARG A 82 -12.97 2.36 -6.69
CA ARG A 82 -13.45 3.26 -5.63
C ARG A 82 -12.81 2.84 -4.32
N LEU A 83 -12.05 3.76 -3.73
CA LEU A 83 -11.24 3.52 -2.54
C LEU A 83 -11.82 4.26 -1.34
N ILE A 84 -11.61 3.70 -0.15
CA ILE A 84 -11.91 4.34 1.13
C ILE A 84 -10.64 4.40 1.96
N LEU A 85 -10.30 5.58 2.45
CA LEU A 85 -9.23 5.82 3.40
C LEU A 85 -9.83 6.35 4.71
N LEU A 86 -9.64 5.61 5.79
CA LEU A 86 -9.93 6.06 7.14
C LEU A 86 -8.69 6.68 7.77
N VAL A 87 -8.90 7.82 8.43
CA VAL A 87 -7.90 8.46 9.27
C VAL A 87 -8.36 8.34 10.70
N VAL A 88 -7.63 7.54 11.48
CA VAL A 88 -7.93 7.21 12.87
C VAL A 88 -6.88 7.88 13.75
N GLU A 89 -7.33 8.60 14.77
CA GLU A 89 -6.42 9.18 15.75
C GLU A 89 -5.78 8.07 16.59
N HIS A 90 -4.64 8.37 17.23
CA HIS A 90 -4.01 7.45 18.18
C HIS A 90 -4.95 6.99 19.32
N SER A 91 -5.99 7.76 19.64
CA SER A 91 -7.03 7.40 20.62
C SER A 91 -7.99 6.30 20.12
N GLY A 92 -7.89 5.88 18.86
CA GLY A 92 -8.84 4.97 18.20
C GLY A 92 -10.10 5.66 17.67
N LYS A 93 -10.23 6.98 17.85
CA LYS A 93 -11.36 7.75 17.31
C LYS A 93 -11.19 7.96 15.80
N LEU A 94 -12.22 7.66 15.02
CA LEU A 94 -12.22 8.03 13.61
C LEU A 94 -12.28 9.56 13.47
N ARG A 95 -11.29 10.14 12.81
CA ARG A 95 -11.26 11.57 12.50
C ARG A 95 -11.88 11.89 11.14
N SER A 96 -11.50 11.14 10.11
CA SER A 96 -11.93 11.42 8.74
C SER A 96 -12.14 10.14 7.95
N ARG A 97 -13.07 10.24 6.99
CA ARG A 97 -13.32 9.24 5.97
C ARG A 97 -13.20 9.92 4.62
N ILE A 98 -12.28 9.45 3.80
CA ILE A 98 -12.07 9.93 2.44
C ILE A 98 -12.48 8.81 1.49
N THR A 99 -13.32 9.12 0.53
CA THR A 99 -13.76 8.20 -0.52
C THR A 99 -13.53 8.88 -1.85
N TRP A 100 -12.92 8.17 -2.79
CA TRP A 100 -12.65 8.70 -4.12
C TRP A 100 -12.57 7.56 -5.13
N THR A 101 -12.69 7.91 -6.41
CA THR A 101 -12.59 6.98 -7.53
C THR A 101 -11.38 7.34 -8.36
N GLU A 102 -10.59 6.35 -8.74
CA GLU A 102 -9.37 6.51 -9.55
C GLU A 102 -9.41 5.59 -10.76
N ALA A 103 -8.99 6.13 -11.90
CA ALA A 103 -8.69 5.33 -13.07
C ALA A 103 -7.46 4.46 -12.79
N SER A 104 -7.58 3.17 -13.03
CA SER A 104 -6.51 2.20 -12.77
C SER A 104 -6.61 1.07 -13.78
N GLU A 105 -6.33 1.41 -15.04
CA GLU A 105 -6.28 0.43 -16.11
C GLU A 105 -5.25 -0.66 -15.81
N LEU A 106 -5.75 -1.88 -15.63
CA LEU A 106 -4.98 -3.04 -15.23
C LEU A 106 -5.45 -4.26 -16.03
N THR A 107 -4.55 -4.83 -16.82
CA THR A 107 -4.86 -5.99 -17.65
C THR A 107 -5.21 -7.20 -16.78
N SER A 108 -5.87 -8.20 -17.36
CA SER A 108 -6.17 -9.46 -16.67
C SER A 108 -4.90 -10.09 -16.09
N TYR A 109 -5.03 -10.68 -14.90
CA TYR A 109 -3.96 -11.39 -14.19
C TYR A 109 -2.61 -10.64 -14.10
N SER A 110 -2.66 -9.33 -13.87
CA SER A 110 -1.47 -8.48 -13.81
C SER A 110 -1.37 -7.69 -12.51
N ILE A 111 -0.18 -7.14 -12.25
CA ILE A 111 0.09 -6.24 -11.13
C ILE A 111 0.78 -4.99 -11.65
N LYS A 112 0.38 -3.81 -11.15
CA LYS A 112 0.96 -2.52 -11.54
C LYS A 112 1.01 -1.57 -10.36
N ALA A 113 2.06 -0.76 -10.29
CA ALA A 113 2.17 0.33 -9.33
C ALA A 113 1.35 1.54 -9.77
N PHE A 114 0.64 2.16 -8.82
CA PHE A 114 -0.17 3.35 -9.00
C PHE A 114 0.17 4.40 -7.95
N ALA A 115 0.00 5.66 -8.35
CA ALA A 115 0.03 6.81 -7.48
C ALA A 115 -1.38 7.44 -7.50
N PHE A 116 -2.15 7.21 -6.45
CA PHE A 116 -3.52 7.72 -6.31
C PHE A 116 -3.54 9.02 -5.53
N HIS A 117 -4.50 9.89 -5.82
CA HIS A 117 -4.54 11.27 -5.31
C HIS A 117 -5.78 11.50 -4.44
N PRO A 118 -5.83 10.94 -3.21
CA PRO A 118 -6.96 11.16 -2.32
C PRO A 118 -7.10 12.65 -1.97
N ILE A 119 -8.33 13.17 -2.07
CA ILE A 119 -8.63 14.55 -1.68
C ILE A 119 -8.82 14.61 -0.16
N ILE A 120 -7.70 14.77 0.55
CA ILE A 120 -7.68 14.85 2.02
C ILE A 120 -7.96 16.29 2.46
N LYS A 121 -9.09 16.47 3.17
CA LYS A 121 -9.42 17.76 3.80
C LYS A 121 -8.80 17.83 5.19
N GLY A 122 -8.07 18.92 5.47
CA GLY A 122 -7.44 19.18 6.76
C GLY A 122 -6.04 18.58 6.90
N GLU A 123 -5.39 18.85 8.03
CA GLU A 123 -4.02 18.43 8.29
C GLU A 123 -3.94 16.96 8.72
N LEU A 124 -2.97 16.24 8.16
CA LEU A 124 -2.55 14.93 8.65
C LEU A 124 -1.51 15.10 9.76
N ARG A 125 -1.79 14.51 10.92
CA ARG A 125 -0.92 14.47 12.08
C ARG A 125 0.03 13.29 11.95
N SER A 126 1.22 13.42 12.53
CA SER A 126 2.22 12.34 12.56
C SER A 126 1.76 11.11 13.36
N THR A 127 0.79 11.26 14.26
CA THR A 127 0.24 10.19 15.11
C THR A 127 -1.01 9.52 14.52
N ASP A 128 -1.42 9.92 13.31
CA ASP A 128 -2.57 9.32 12.67
C ASP A 128 -2.25 7.92 12.15
N GLN A 129 -3.26 7.06 12.24
CA GLN A 129 -3.27 5.74 11.65
C GLN A 129 -4.17 5.74 10.42
N PHE A 130 -3.68 5.12 9.35
CA PHE A 130 -4.33 5.10 8.05
C PHE A 130 -4.79 3.70 7.72
N TYR A 131 -6.05 3.56 7.32
CA TYR A 131 -6.63 2.28 6.91
C TYR A 131 -7.28 2.42 5.53
N LEU A 132 -6.85 1.59 4.58
CA LEU A 132 -7.31 1.60 3.19
C LEU A 132 -8.18 0.37 2.92
N GLY A 133 -9.27 0.58 2.19
CA GLY A 133 -10.11 -0.48 1.63
C GLY A 133 -10.57 -0.16 0.22
N ILE A 134 -11.02 -1.19 -0.48
CA ILE A 134 -11.68 -1.08 -1.77
C ILE A 134 -13.18 -1.21 -1.54
N ASP A 135 -13.94 -0.22 -2.03
CA ASP A 135 -15.40 -0.18 -1.96
C ASP A 135 -16.04 -0.68 -3.25
N GLU A 136 -15.37 -0.42 -4.37
CA GLU A 136 -15.83 -0.86 -5.69
C GLU A 136 -14.62 -1.15 -6.59
N VAL A 137 -14.72 -2.19 -7.40
CA VAL A 137 -13.84 -2.44 -8.53
C VAL A 137 -14.65 -2.28 -9.80
N ILE A 138 -14.14 -1.45 -10.71
CA ILE A 138 -14.79 -1.16 -12.00
C ILE A 138 -13.99 -1.91 -13.06
N GLY A 139 -14.57 -2.97 -13.60
CA GLY A 139 -14.06 -3.69 -14.75
C GLY A 139 -14.69 -3.23 -16.06
N GLN A 140 -14.23 -3.82 -17.16
CA GLN A 140 -14.75 -3.58 -18.49
C GLN A 140 -16.23 -3.98 -18.67
N GLU A 141 -16.62 -5.13 -18.15
CA GLU A 141 -17.95 -5.74 -18.26
C GLU A 141 -18.67 -5.84 -16.92
N THR A 142 -17.95 -5.79 -15.80
CA THR A 142 -18.47 -6.03 -14.45
C THR A 142 -18.06 -4.92 -13.50
N ILE A 143 -18.98 -4.52 -12.62
CA ILE A 143 -18.68 -3.72 -11.43
C ILE A 143 -18.86 -4.63 -10.22
N TRP A 144 -17.83 -4.75 -9.40
CA TRP A 144 -17.86 -5.46 -8.12
C TRP A 144 -17.98 -4.45 -7.00
N HIS A 145 -19.05 -4.51 -6.23
CA HIS A 145 -19.29 -3.64 -5.09
C HIS A 145 -19.14 -4.41 -3.78
N ALA A 146 -18.26 -3.94 -2.90
CA ALA A 146 -18.06 -4.51 -1.57
C ALA A 146 -19.06 -3.89 -0.57
N VAL A 147 -20.24 -4.50 -0.46
CA VAL A 147 -21.30 -4.07 0.44
C VAL A 147 -20.83 -4.14 1.88
N GLY A 148 -20.80 -2.99 2.54
CA GLY A 148 -20.34 -2.86 3.91
C GLY A 148 -18.82 -2.73 4.07
N ALA A 149 -18.07 -2.43 2.99
CA ALA A 149 -16.62 -2.21 3.03
C ALA A 149 -16.20 -1.21 4.12
N GLU A 150 -16.91 -0.08 4.26
CA GLU A 150 -16.62 0.90 5.31
C GLU A 150 -16.80 0.32 6.72
N LYS A 151 -17.84 -0.48 6.94
CA LYS A 151 -18.11 -1.11 8.24
C LYS A 151 -17.01 -2.11 8.59
N ALA A 152 -16.62 -2.94 7.61
CA ALA A 152 -15.51 -3.88 7.74
C ALA A 152 -14.19 -3.15 8.04
N LEU A 153 -13.87 -2.09 7.29
CA LEU A 153 -12.65 -1.30 7.48
C LEU A 153 -12.59 -0.63 8.86
N ARG A 154 -13.73 -0.14 9.37
CA ARG A 154 -13.84 0.40 10.74
C ARG A 154 -13.69 -0.66 11.83
N ALA A 155 -14.18 -1.88 11.59
CA ALA A 155 -14.00 -3.01 12.51
C ALA A 155 -12.52 -3.43 12.51
N TYR A 156 -11.90 -3.52 11.34
CA TYR A 156 -10.49 -3.79 11.17
C TYR A 156 -9.61 -2.75 11.88
N SER A 157 -9.93 -1.46 11.77
CA SER A 157 -9.20 -0.40 12.50
C SER A 157 -9.32 -0.48 14.02
N ARG A 158 -10.25 -1.29 14.54
CA ARG A 158 -10.45 -1.55 15.98
C ARG A 158 -9.92 -2.93 16.39
N GLY A 159 -9.20 -3.64 15.51
CA GLY A 159 -8.67 -4.97 15.78
C GLY A 159 -9.72 -6.09 15.68
N GLN A 160 -10.80 -5.88 14.94
CA GLN A 160 -11.83 -6.89 14.66
C GLN A 160 -11.77 -7.29 13.18
N PRO A 161 -10.84 -8.19 12.77
CA PRO A 161 -10.63 -8.53 11.38
C PRO A 161 -11.73 -9.44 10.81
N ASP A 162 -12.56 -10.07 11.64
CA ASP A 162 -13.54 -11.08 11.20
C ASP A 162 -14.77 -10.49 10.50
N VAL A 163 -14.92 -9.15 10.51
CA VAL A 163 -16.03 -8.47 9.83
C VAL A 163 -15.71 -8.33 8.35
N MET A 164 -16.23 -9.24 7.53
CA MET A 164 -16.04 -9.24 6.08
C MET A 164 -17.20 -8.57 5.33
N PRO A 165 -16.92 -7.78 4.29
CA PRO A 165 -17.95 -7.25 3.39
C PRO A 165 -18.46 -8.33 2.44
N GLU A 166 -19.69 -8.17 1.96
CA GLU A 166 -20.29 -9.02 0.91
C GLU A 166 -19.96 -8.42 -0.46
N VAL A 167 -19.45 -9.22 -1.41
CA VAL A 167 -19.21 -8.73 -2.77
C VAL A 167 -20.43 -9.01 -3.65
N ARG A 168 -20.96 -7.94 -4.27
CA ARG A 168 -22.03 -8.02 -5.26
C ARG A 168 -21.52 -7.60 -6.62
N THR A 169 -22.01 -8.28 -7.66
CA THR A 169 -21.67 -7.96 -9.04
C THR A 169 -22.85 -7.33 -9.77
N MET A 170 -22.54 -6.42 -10.67
CA MET A 170 -23.50 -5.86 -11.62
C MET A 170 -22.82 -5.65 -12.97
N ALA A 171 -23.58 -5.75 -14.06
CA ALA A 171 -23.03 -5.50 -15.39
C ALA A 171 -22.60 -4.03 -15.52
N ASN A 172 -21.35 -3.80 -15.94
CA ASN A 172 -20.89 -2.50 -16.39
C ASN A 172 -21.51 -2.20 -17.75
N LYS A 173 -22.60 -1.44 -17.76
CA LYS A 173 -23.29 -1.01 -18.99
C LYS A 173 -22.69 0.27 -19.58
N PHE A 174 -21.56 0.73 -19.06
CA PHE A 174 -20.85 1.86 -19.65
C PHE A 174 -20.19 1.38 -20.94
N ASP A 175 -20.82 1.70 -22.08
CA ASP A 175 -20.23 1.56 -23.40
C ASP A 175 -19.26 2.74 -23.60
N PRO A 176 -17.93 2.54 -23.54
CA PRO A 176 -17.01 3.55 -24.02
C PRO A 176 -17.19 3.56 -25.52
N ARG A 177 -18.13 4.38 -26.02
CA ARG A 177 -18.37 4.56 -27.46
C ARG A 177 -17.00 4.66 -28.11
N THR A 178 -16.65 3.61 -28.85
CA THR A 178 -15.43 3.54 -29.64
C THR A 178 -15.32 4.90 -30.32
N SER A 179 -14.23 5.62 -30.07
CA SER A 179 -13.93 6.88 -30.74
C SER A 179 -13.92 6.59 -32.24
N ALA A 180 -15.09 6.65 -32.87
CA ALA A 180 -15.26 6.43 -34.28
C ALA A 180 -14.54 7.60 -34.93
N ILE A 181 -13.32 7.34 -35.39
CA ILE A 181 -12.64 8.20 -36.33
C ILE A 181 -13.58 8.31 -37.51
N VAL A 182 -14.37 9.38 -37.58
CA VAL A 182 -15.18 9.70 -38.74
C VAL A 182 -14.19 10.04 -39.85
N PRO A 183 -14.03 9.21 -40.89
CA PRO A 183 -13.17 9.59 -41.99
C PRO A 183 -13.77 10.84 -42.64
N LEU A 184 -12.99 11.91 -42.69
CA LEU A 184 -13.34 13.13 -43.40
C LEU A 184 -13.50 12.77 -44.89
N ILE A 185 -14.74 12.58 -45.33
CA ILE A 185 -15.06 12.43 -46.75
C ILE A 185 -14.79 13.79 -47.41
N ARG A 186 -13.60 13.95 -48.00
CA ARG A 186 -13.33 15.03 -48.95
C ARG A 186 -14.20 14.78 -50.18
N ARG A 187 -15.23 15.61 -50.36
CA ARG A 187 -15.89 15.75 -51.66
C ARG A 187 -14.98 16.57 -52.56
N TYR A 188 -14.58 15.98 -53.69
CA TYR A 188 -13.96 16.66 -54.82
C TYR A 188 -15.00 17.44 -55.61
#